data_AF-Q4D6R1-F1
#
_entry.id   AF-Q4D6R1-F1
#
_cell.length_a   1.000
_cell.length_b   1.000
_cell.length_c   1.000
_cell.angle_alpha   90.00
_cell.angle_beta   90.00
_cell.angle_gamma   90.00
#
_symmetry.space_group_name_H-M   'P 1'
#
loop_
_entity.id
_entity.type
_entity.pdbx_description
1 polymer ?
#
loop_
_entity_poly.entity_id
_entity_poly.type
_entity_poly.pdbx_seq_one_letter_code
_entity_poly.pdbx_strand_id
1 'polypeptide(L)'
;MYKKKTQEEKHAAKAVPHGLFKSTNVIGKLSTGIGVCGLMGTAVGVAAKRLTQDALYGAGIAVIALQSLSYLGYIQINWKKVESEITQALDHDGNGKIDAEDFHFYLNRFLKFAGNGISDLSAFAAGFFFGSRYLA
;
A
#
# COMPACT_ATOMS: atom_id res chain seq x y z
N MET A 1 38.45 -39.35 31.54
CA MET A 1 37.08 -39.17 32.06
C MET A 1 36.34 -38.17 31.18
N TYR A 2 35.69 -38.68 30.15
CA TYR A 2 34.78 -37.95 29.28
C TYR A 2 33.38 -38.11 29.88
N LYS A 3 32.63 -36.99 29.99
CA LYS A 3 31.26 -36.83 30.51
C LYS A 3 31.11 -36.37 31.96
N LYS A 4 30.81 -35.08 32.10
CA LYS A 4 29.74 -34.44 32.92
C LYS A 4 29.97 -32.93 32.77
N LYS A 5 29.44 -32.24 31.75
CA LYS A 5 28.04 -31.81 31.65
C LYS A 5 27.47 -31.34 33.01
N THR A 6 28.04 -30.25 33.52
CA THR A 6 27.38 -29.35 34.48
C THR A 6 27.33 -27.98 33.79
N GLN A 7 26.64 -27.81 32.67
CA GLN A 7 25.26 -27.29 32.57
C GLN A 7 24.94 -25.99 33.34
N GLU A 8 25.79 -25.44 34.21
CA GLU A 8 25.35 -24.34 35.09
C GLU A 8 26.02 -22.97 34.90
N GLU A 9 27.04 -22.80 34.06
CA GLU A 9 27.50 -21.45 33.68
C GLU A 9 26.85 -20.91 32.39
N LYS A 10 25.75 -21.50 31.93
CA LYS A 10 24.93 -20.97 30.82
C LYS A 10 23.88 -19.94 31.24
N HIS A 11 23.89 -19.43 32.48
CA HIS A 11 22.97 -18.37 32.92
C HIS A 11 23.62 -17.04 33.32
N ALA A 12 24.86 -16.76 32.89
CA ALA A 12 25.34 -15.38 32.78
C ALA A 12 24.87 -14.77 31.44
N ALA A 13 23.55 -14.68 31.27
CA ALA A 13 22.95 -13.93 30.19
C ALA A 13 23.18 -12.42 30.42
N LYS A 14 23.38 -11.70 29.31
CA LYS A 14 23.36 -10.23 29.16
C LYS A 14 24.68 -9.48 29.33
N ALA A 15 25.74 -9.95 28.66
CA ALA A 15 26.72 -9.00 28.13
C ALA A 15 26.19 -8.48 26.78
N VAL A 16 25.68 -7.25 26.83
CA VAL A 16 25.14 -6.46 25.71
C VAL A 16 26.07 -6.58 24.50
N PRO A 17 25.55 -6.96 23.32
CA PRO A 17 26.40 -7.29 22.18
C PRO A 17 27.13 -6.04 21.70
N HIS A 18 28.46 -6.11 21.76
CA HIS A 18 29.42 -5.18 21.15
C HIS A 18 29.37 -5.22 19.59
N GLY A 19 28.17 -5.28 19.01
CA GLY A 19 27.90 -5.28 17.57
C GLY A 19 27.74 -3.89 16.96
N LEU A 20 27.98 -2.82 17.73
CA LEU A 20 27.74 -1.43 17.31
C LEU A 20 28.58 -1.02 16.08
N PHE A 21 29.73 -1.65 15.83
CA PHE A 21 30.64 -1.25 14.75
C PHE A 21 30.29 -1.86 13.37
N LYS A 22 29.54 -2.97 13.30
CA LYS A 22 28.96 -3.42 12.02
C LYS A 22 27.75 -2.59 11.60
N SER A 23 27.20 -1.79 12.51
CA SER A 23 25.95 -1.04 12.32
C SER A 23 26.10 0.10 11.32
N THR A 24 27.25 0.79 11.25
CA THR A 24 27.41 1.97 10.36
C THR A 24 27.18 1.63 8.89
N ASN A 25 27.74 0.51 8.41
CA ASN A 25 27.55 0.04 7.04
C ASN A 25 26.11 -0.44 6.78
N VAL A 26 25.44 -0.98 7.80
CA VAL A 26 24.04 -1.42 7.71
C VAL A 26 23.11 -0.21 7.67
N ILE A 27 23.34 0.80 8.52
CA ILE A 27 22.55 2.05 8.54
C ILE A 27 22.71 2.78 7.21
N GLY A 28 23.92 2.87 6.65
CA GLY A 28 24.15 3.49 5.34
C GLY A 28 23.45 2.75 4.19
N LYS A 29 23.45 1.40 4.21
CA LYS A 29 22.69 0.61 3.22
C LYS A 29 21.18 0.75 3.40
N LEU A 30 20.70 0.76 4.65
CA LEU A 30 19.29 0.92 4.98
C LEU A 30 18.79 2.31 4.56
N SER A 31 19.53 3.38 4.86
CA SER A 31 19.16 4.74 4.47
C SER A 31 19.13 4.92 2.96
N THR A 32 20.09 4.31 2.24
CA THR A 32 20.09 4.29 0.78
C THR A 32 18.87 3.53 0.25
N GLY A 33 18.54 2.37 0.83
CA GLY A 33 17.36 1.59 0.47
C GLY A 33 16.05 2.35 0.68
N ILE A 34 15.89 3.01 1.83
CA ILE A 34 14.76 3.88 2.15
C ILE A 34 14.65 5.04 1.16
N GLY A 35 15.77 5.70 0.84
CA GLY A 35 15.79 6.80 -0.12
C GLY A 35 15.34 6.36 -1.51
N VAL A 36 15.85 5.23 -2.01
CA VAL A 36 15.45 4.67 -3.32
C VAL A 36 13.98 4.26 -3.31
N CYS A 37 13.52 3.57 -2.25
CA CYS A 37 12.11 3.19 -2.11
C CYS A 37 11.20 4.42 -2.05
N GLY A 38 11.64 5.48 -1.36
CA GLY A 38 10.94 6.75 -1.27
C GLY A 38 10.82 7.43 -2.63
N LEU A 39 11.91 7.56 -3.39
CA LEU A 39 11.88 8.13 -4.74
C LEU A 39 10.98 7.32 -5.68
N MET A 40 11.06 5.99 -5.63
CA MET A 40 10.19 5.14 -6.43
C MET A 40 8.73 5.30 -6.02
N GLY A 41 8.46 5.39 -4.71
CA GLY A 41 7.16 5.77 -4.17
C GLY A 41 6.68 7.11 -4.73
N THR A 42 7.52 8.15 -4.73
CA THR A 42 7.13 9.46 -5.29
C THR A 42 6.77 9.38 -6.76
N ALA A 43 7.54 8.64 -7.57
CA ALA A 43 7.24 8.45 -8.99
C ALA A 43 5.91 7.72 -9.20
N VAL A 44 5.67 6.65 -8.43
CA VAL A 44 4.39 5.91 -8.47
C VAL A 44 3.24 6.80 -8.00
N GLY A 45 3.43 7.63 -6.96
CA GLY A 45 2.41 8.55 -6.45
C GLY A 45 1.99 9.61 -7.46
N VAL A 46 2.96 10.20 -8.18
CA VAL A 46 2.69 11.15 -9.26
C VAL A 46 1.91 10.49 -10.39
N ALA A 47 2.36 9.31 -10.83
CA ALA A 47 1.69 8.56 -11.89
C ALA A 47 0.26 8.15 -11.48
N ALA A 48 0.09 7.63 -10.27
CA ALA A 48 -1.20 7.23 -9.73
C ALA A 48 -2.17 8.40 -9.67
N LYS A 49 -1.74 9.59 -9.23
CA LYS A 49 -2.62 10.76 -9.20
C LYS A 49 -3.05 11.22 -10.59
N ARG A 50 -2.16 11.23 -11.58
CA ARG A 50 -2.52 11.58 -12.97
C ARG A 50 -3.53 10.59 -13.54
N LEU A 51 -3.27 9.29 -13.41
CA LEU A 51 -4.21 8.25 -13.84
C LEU A 51 -5.56 8.36 -13.14
N THR A 52 -5.55 8.67 -11.84
CA THR A 52 -6.75 8.84 -11.03
C THR A 52 -7.52 10.09 -11.45
N GLN A 53 -6.84 11.21 -11.73
CA GLN A 53 -7.47 12.43 -12.25
C GLN A 53 -8.17 12.15 -13.58
N ASP A 54 -7.48 11.53 -14.55
CA ASP A 54 -8.06 11.21 -15.86
C ASP A 54 -9.29 10.29 -15.72
N ALA A 55 -9.19 9.27 -14.87
CA ALA A 55 -10.30 8.37 -14.57
C ALA A 55 -11.48 9.09 -13.90
N LEU A 56 -11.22 9.96 -12.92
CA LEU A 56 -12.26 10.76 -12.25
C LEU A 56 -12.90 11.77 -13.19
N TYR A 57 -12.14 12.42 -14.08
CA TYR A 57 -12.69 13.33 -15.08
C TYR A 57 -13.67 12.58 -16.00
N GLY A 58 -13.27 11.42 -16.52
CA GLY A 58 -14.13 10.59 -17.36
C GLY A 58 -15.39 10.12 -16.61
N ALA A 59 -15.23 9.58 -15.40
CA ALA A 59 -16.34 9.13 -14.58
C ALA A 59 -17.30 10.26 -14.19
N GLY A 60 -16.77 11.43 -13.84
CA GLY A 60 -17.55 12.62 -13.49
C GLY A 60 -18.40 13.12 -14.66
N ILE A 61 -17.80 13.22 -15.85
CA ILE A 61 -18.54 13.61 -17.06
C ILE A 61 -19.64 12.58 -17.37
N ALA A 62 -19.36 11.29 -17.25
CA ALA A 62 -20.35 10.24 -17.46
C ALA A 62 -21.53 10.38 -16.48
N VAL A 63 -21.26 10.59 -15.19
CA VAL A 63 -22.30 10.79 -14.17
C VAL A 63 -23.14 12.03 -14.48
N ILE A 64 -22.54 13.16 -14.86
CA ILE A 64 -23.27 14.39 -15.22
C ILE A 64 -24.17 14.15 -16.44
N ALA A 65 -23.67 13.44 -17.45
CA ALA A 65 -24.45 13.09 -18.64
C ALA A 65 -25.63 12.17 -18.28
N LEU A 66 -25.38 11.10 -17.51
CA LEU A 66 -26.43 10.19 -17.02
C LEU A 66 -27.48 10.94 -16.20
N GLN A 67 -27.05 11.83 -15.29
CA GLN A 67 -27.94 12.63 -14.46
C GLN A 67 -28.80 13.57 -15.30
N SER A 68 -28.23 14.17 -16.35
CA SER A 68 -28.92 15.05 -17.29
C SER A 68 -29.97 14.29 -18.12
N LEU A 69 -29.61 13.10 -18.64
CA LEU A 69 -30.55 12.23 -19.36
C LEU A 69 -31.67 11.73 -18.46
N SER A 70 -31.37 11.44 -17.20
CA SER A 70 -32.37 11.02 -16.23
C SER A 70 -33.32 12.15 -15.85
N TYR A 71 -32.78 13.36 -15.66
CA TYR A 71 -33.61 14.54 -15.38
C TYR A 71 -34.55 14.90 -16.52
N LEU A 72 -34.10 14.76 -17.77
CA LEU A 72 -34.92 14.98 -18.97
C LEU A 72 -35.95 13.86 -19.22
N GLY A 73 -35.93 12.78 -18.41
CA GLY A 73 -36.86 11.67 -18.53
C GLY A 73 -36.53 10.66 -19.63
N TYR A 74 -35.36 10.76 -20.27
CA TYR A 74 -34.93 9.80 -21.29
C TYR A 74 -34.54 8.45 -20.68
N ILE A 75 -33.99 8.45 -19.46
CA ILE A 75 -33.48 7.24 -18.79
C ILE A 75 -33.91 7.20 -17.33
N GLN A 76 -34.44 6.05 -16.87
CA GLN A 76 -34.66 5.79 -15.45
C GLN A 76 -33.46 5.03 -14.89
N ILE A 77 -32.64 5.71 -14.09
CA ILE A 77 -31.44 5.11 -13.48
C ILE A 77 -31.82 4.43 -12.17
N ASN A 78 -31.60 3.11 -12.09
CA ASN A 78 -31.72 2.38 -10.83
C ASN A 78 -30.41 2.47 -10.06
N TRP A 79 -30.27 3.52 -9.25
CA TRP A 79 -29.09 3.77 -8.43
C TRP A 79 -28.75 2.61 -7.48
N LYS A 80 -29.74 1.89 -6.95
CA LYS A 80 -29.49 0.72 -6.10
C LYS A 80 -28.77 -0.41 -6.85
N LYS A 81 -29.12 -0.61 -8.12
CA LYS A 81 -28.43 -1.60 -8.96
C LYS A 81 -27.02 -1.14 -9.25
N VAL A 82 -26.82 0.13 -9.63
CA VAL A 82 -25.49 0.70 -9.88
C VAL A 82 -24.58 0.56 -8.65
N GLU A 83 -25.08 0.94 -7.48
CA GLU A 83 -24.35 0.80 -6.21
C GLU A 83 -24.02 -0.66 -5.91
N SER A 84 -24.98 -1.58 -6.08
CA SER A 84 -24.75 -3.00 -5.83
C SER A 84 -23.71 -3.61 -6.77
N GLU A 85 -23.69 -3.24 -8.04
CA GLU A 85 -22.70 -3.72 -9.03
C GLU A 85 -21.32 -3.15 -8.72
N ILE A 86 -21.22 -1.87 -8.32
CA ILE A 86 -19.96 -1.25 -7.90
C ILE A 86 -19.45 -1.91 -6.62
N THR A 87 -20.32 -2.10 -5.62
CA THR A 87 -19.96 -2.77 -4.37
C THR A 87 -19.48 -4.19 -4.65
N GLN A 88 -20.23 -5.00 -5.40
CA GLN A 88 -19.82 -6.36 -5.77
C GLN A 88 -18.51 -6.42 -6.57
N ALA A 89 -18.20 -5.37 -7.34
CA ALA A 89 -16.94 -5.31 -8.09
C ALA A 89 -15.73 -4.96 -7.22
N LEU A 90 -15.93 -4.20 -6.13
CA LEU A 90 -14.84 -3.75 -5.24
C LEU A 90 -14.67 -4.67 -4.02
N ASP A 91 -15.77 -5.16 -3.47
CA ASP A 91 -15.85 -6.11 -2.36
C ASP A 91 -15.24 -7.45 -2.76
N HIS A 92 -14.08 -7.79 -2.19
CA HIS A 92 -13.37 -9.01 -2.54
C HIS A 92 -13.80 -10.20 -1.66
N ASP A 93 -14.09 -9.95 -0.39
CA ASP A 93 -14.46 -11.02 0.56
C ASP A 93 -15.93 -11.43 0.45
N GLY A 94 -16.75 -10.62 -0.24
CA GLY A 94 -18.17 -10.86 -0.51
C GLY A 94 -19.07 -10.53 0.68
N ASN A 95 -18.62 -9.71 1.64
CA ASN A 95 -19.38 -9.37 2.84
C ASN A 95 -20.46 -8.28 2.60
N GLY A 96 -20.50 -7.70 1.39
CA GLY A 96 -21.41 -6.66 0.96
C GLY A 96 -21.00 -5.24 1.36
N LYS A 97 -19.78 -5.04 1.86
CA LYS A 97 -19.23 -3.74 2.29
C LYS A 97 -17.83 -3.58 1.73
N ILE A 98 -17.48 -2.34 1.41
CA ILE A 98 -16.11 -1.98 1.04
C ILE A 98 -15.45 -1.45 2.30
N ASP A 99 -14.51 -2.20 2.86
CA ASP A 99 -13.83 -1.81 4.10
C ASP A 99 -12.30 -1.91 4.03
N ALA A 100 -11.65 -1.77 5.20
CA ALA A 100 -10.20 -1.79 5.29
C ALA A 100 -9.60 -3.18 5.01
N GLU A 101 -10.35 -4.27 5.20
CA GLU A 101 -9.89 -5.63 4.91
C GLU A 101 -9.76 -5.83 3.39
N ASP A 102 -10.72 -5.35 2.59
CA ASP A 102 -10.59 -5.31 1.13
C ASP A 102 -9.36 -4.52 0.70
N PHE A 103 -9.19 -3.32 1.28
CA PHE A 103 -8.03 -2.49 0.97
C PHE A 103 -6.71 -3.20 1.33
N HIS A 104 -6.63 -3.83 2.50
CA HIS A 104 -5.46 -4.63 2.88
C HIS A 104 -5.24 -5.82 1.96
N PHE A 105 -6.30 -6.46 1.47
CA PHE A 105 -6.21 -7.53 0.48
C PHE A 105 -5.58 -7.02 -0.83
N TYR A 106 -6.09 -5.93 -1.38
CA TYR A 106 -5.53 -5.31 -2.59
C TYR A 106 -4.10 -4.82 -2.37
N LEU A 107 -3.82 -4.22 -1.22
CA LEU A 107 -2.48 -3.77 -0.88
C LEU A 107 -1.53 -4.96 -0.75
N ASN A 108 -1.90 -6.04 -0.05
CA ASN A 108 -1.09 -7.24 0.03
C ASN A 108 -0.87 -7.89 -1.34
N ARG A 109 -1.87 -7.86 -2.23
CA ARG A 109 -1.71 -8.33 -3.61
C ARG A 109 -0.74 -7.45 -4.39
N PHE A 110 -0.84 -6.13 -4.26
CA PHE A 110 0.09 -5.18 -4.85
C PHE A 110 1.51 -5.39 -4.31
N LEU A 111 1.67 -5.61 -3.00
CA LEU A 111 2.95 -5.86 -2.37
C LEU A 111 3.51 -7.23 -2.70
N LYS A 112 2.70 -8.27 -2.92
CA LYS A 112 3.20 -9.53 -3.48
C LYS A 112 3.73 -9.35 -4.90
N PHE A 113 3.12 -8.46 -5.68
CA PHE A 113 3.55 -8.15 -7.04
C PHE A 113 4.80 -7.26 -7.07
N ALA A 114 4.84 -6.20 -6.25
CA ALA A 114 5.91 -5.21 -6.21
C ALA A 114 7.07 -5.60 -5.27
N GLY A 115 6.74 -6.30 -4.17
CA GLY A 115 7.62 -6.64 -3.05
C GLY A 115 8.68 -7.70 -3.35
N ASN A 116 8.74 -8.23 -4.58
CA ASN A 116 9.98 -8.85 -5.05
C ASN A 116 11.19 -7.88 -5.01
N GLY A 117 10.99 -6.57 -4.77
CA GLY A 117 12.08 -5.59 -4.64
C GLY A 117 11.99 -4.54 -3.53
N ILE A 118 10.88 -4.41 -2.77
CA ILE A 118 10.70 -3.29 -1.83
C ILE A 118 10.92 -3.76 -0.39
N SER A 119 12.05 -3.38 0.19
CA SER A 119 12.40 -3.76 1.57
C SER A 119 11.73 -2.87 2.63
N ASP A 120 11.24 -1.68 2.25
CA ASP A 120 10.60 -0.74 3.16
C ASP A 120 9.33 -0.12 2.55
N LEU A 121 8.19 -0.69 2.93
CA LEU A 121 6.87 -0.20 2.55
C LEU A 121 6.58 1.21 3.08
N SER A 122 7.11 1.56 4.25
CA SER A 122 6.82 2.85 4.88
C SER A 122 7.45 4.00 4.10
N ALA A 123 8.69 3.81 3.64
CA ALA A 123 9.40 4.75 2.79
C ALA A 123 8.69 4.91 1.44
N PHE A 124 8.29 3.79 0.83
CA PHE A 124 7.52 3.80 -0.42
C PHE A 124 6.18 4.52 -0.25
N ALA A 125 5.42 4.24 0.82
CA ALA A 125 4.14 4.86 1.09
C ALA A 125 4.28 6.37 1.38
N ALA A 126 5.30 6.77 2.15
CA ALA A 126 5.62 8.17 2.40
C ALA A 126 5.97 8.90 1.09
N GLY A 127 6.79 8.28 0.26
CA GLY A 127 7.10 8.77 -1.08
C GLY A 127 5.84 8.88 -1.95
N PHE A 128 5.00 7.84 -1.97
CA PHE A 128 3.74 7.83 -2.72
C PHE A 128 2.81 8.95 -2.29
N PHE A 129 2.66 9.17 -0.99
CA PHE A 129 1.85 10.27 -0.47
C PHE A 129 2.45 11.62 -0.84
N PHE A 130 3.77 11.78 -0.75
CA PHE A 130 4.44 13.01 -1.15
C PHE A 130 4.26 13.29 -2.66
N GLY A 131 4.46 12.28 -3.51
CA GLY A 131 4.28 12.37 -4.95
C GLY A 131 2.85 12.69 -5.35
N SER A 132 1.87 11.99 -4.77
CA SER A 132 0.45 12.25 -5.02
C SER A 132 -0.02 13.59 -4.43
N ARG A 133 0.50 14.06 -3.29
CA ARG A 133 0.02 15.32 -2.70
C ARG A 133 0.68 16.55 -3.33
N TYR A 134 1.98 16.51 -3.59
CA TYR A 134 2.80 17.70 -3.87
C TYR A 134 3.31 17.82 -5.31
N LEU A 135 3.39 16.73 -6.08
CA LEU A 135 4.00 16.75 -7.43
C LEU A 135 2.99 16.55 -8.58
N ALA A 136 1.74 16.23 -8.28
CA ALA A 136 0.65 16.07 -9.26
C ALA A 136 -0.59 16.87 -8.85
#